data_AF-A0A946GXD8-F1
#
_entry.id   AF-A0A946GXD8-F1
#
_cell.length_a   1.000
_cell.length_b   1.000
_cell.length_c   1.000
_cell.angle_alpha   90.00
_cell.angle_beta   90.00
_cell.angle_gamma   90.00
#
_symmetry.space_group_name_H-M   'P 1'
#
loop_
_entity.id
_entity.type
_entity.pdbx_description
1 polymer ?
#
loop_
_entity_poly.entity_id
_entity_poly.type
_entity_poly.pdbx_seq_one_letter_code
_entity_poly.pdbx_strand_id
1 'polypeptide(L)' 'MLDSSWSSDDILSQLGRVVIVTGPPSGLREETARVPAHKDALIVDPFIAVP' A
#
# COMPACT_ATOMS: atom_id res chain seq x y z
N MET A 1 -11.69 24.81 -14.84
CA MET A 1 -11.97 23.68 -13.92
C MET A 1 -10.62 23.33 -13.31
N LEU A 2 -10.48 23.31 -11.98
CA LEU A 2 -9.24 22.86 -11.37
C LEU A 2 -9.07 21.37 -11.70
N ASP A 3 -8.06 21.04 -12.50
CA ASP A 3 -7.61 19.67 -12.68
C ASP A 3 -7.12 19.16 -11.33
N SER A 4 -8.01 18.56 -10.55
CA SER A 4 -7.64 17.91 -9.30
C SER A 4 -6.81 16.68 -9.66
N SER A 5 -5.48 16.81 -9.58
CA SER A 5 -4.57 15.68 -9.72
C SER A 5 -4.90 14.65 -8.64
N TRP A 6 -5.19 13.43 -9.06
CA TRP A 6 -5.37 12.31 -8.14
C TRP A 6 -4.06 12.00 -7.42
N SER A 7 -4.17 11.62 -6.15
CA SER A 7 -3.06 11.34 -5.25
C SER A 7 -3.39 10.18 -4.31
N SER A 8 -2.41 9.75 -3.53
CA SER A 8 -2.60 8.72 -2.49
C SER A 8 -3.65 9.11 -1.44
N ASP A 9 -3.89 10.41 -1.23
CA ASP A 9 -4.88 10.91 -0.27
C ASP A 9 -6.31 10.60 -0.71
N ASP A 10 -6.54 10.52 -2.02
CA ASP A 10 -7.84 10.23 -2.64
C ASP A 10 -8.21 8.74 -2.54
N ILE A 11 -7.28 7.88 -2.10
CA ILE A 11 -7.55 6.47 -1.83
C ILE A 11 -8.47 6.38 -0.60
N LEU A 12 -9.62 5.72 -0.78
CA LEU A 12 -10.58 5.45 0.30
C LEU A 12 -10.02 4.41 1.29
N SER A 13 -10.65 4.30 2.46
CA SER A 13 -10.29 3.25 3.43
C SER A 13 -10.34 1.86 2.79
N GLN A 14 -9.33 1.07 3.13
CA GLN A 14 -9.08 -0.31 2.76
C GLN A 14 -9.29 -1.25 3.96
N LEU A 15 -10.03 -0.80 4.99
CA LEU A 15 -10.36 -1.61 6.15
C LEU A 15 -10.98 -2.96 5.71
N GLY A 16 -10.45 -4.05 6.25
CA GLY A 16 -10.88 -5.41 5.92
C GLY A 16 -10.34 -5.95 4.58
N ARG A 17 -9.46 -5.21 3.89
CA ARG A 17 -8.73 -5.69 2.72
C ARG A 17 -7.36 -6.24 3.11
N VAL A 18 -6.93 -7.27 2.38
CA VAL A 18 -5.59 -7.85 2.48
C VAL A 18 -4.85 -7.54 1.19
N VAL A 19 -3.64 -6.98 1.30
CA VAL A 19 -2.81 -6.59 0.16
C VAL A 19 -1.48 -7.33 0.25
N ILE A 20 -1.17 -8.11 -0.80
CA ILE A 20 0.11 -8.80 -0.93
C ILE A 20 1.03 -7.94 -1.79
N VAL A 21 2.17 -7.52 -1.24
CA VAL A 21 3.13 -6.66 -1.95
C VAL A 21 4.38 -7.45 -2.31
N THR A 22 4.51 -7.78 -3.59
CA THR A 22 5.65 -8.53 -4.15
C THR A 22 6.72 -7.62 -4.73
N GLY A 23 7.92 -8.17 -4.96
CA GLY A 23 9.04 -7.46 -5.59
C GLY A 23 10.25 -7.32 -4.66
N PRO A 24 11.41 -6.90 -5.19
CA PRO A 24 12.60 -6.70 -4.37
C PRO A 24 12.40 -5.56 -3.36
N PRO A 25 13.04 -5.63 -2.17
CA PRO A 25 13.01 -4.55 -1.20
C PRO A 25 13.62 -3.29 -1.82
N SER A 26 12.78 -2.30 -2.07
CA SER A 26 13.11 -1.06 -2.76
C SER A 26 12.10 0.02 -2.37
N GLY A 27 12.44 1.30 -2.59
CA GLY A 27 11.56 2.41 -2.24
C GLY A 27 10.17 2.35 -2.89
N LEU A 28 10.07 1.80 -4.12
CA LEU A 28 8.77 1.61 -4.78
C LEU A 28 7.90 0.58 -4.07
N ARG A 29 8.50 -0.52 -3.63
CA ARG A 29 7.81 -1.56 -2.90
C ARG A 29 7.33 -1.05 -1.54
N GLU A 30 8.20 -0.33 -0.84
CA GLU A 30 7.89 0.29 0.45
C GLU A 30 6.73 1.27 0.32
N GLU A 31 6.75 2.17 -0.68
CA GLU A 31 5.65 3.12 -0.88
C GLU A 31 4.35 2.43 -1.31
N THR A 32 4.44 1.40 -2.15
CA THR A 32 3.28 0.58 -2.57
C THR A 32 2.64 -0.16 -1.39
N ALA A 33 3.42 -0.57 -0.38
CA ALA A 33 2.91 -1.14 0.86
C ALA A 33 2.38 -0.07 1.83
N ARG A 34 3.10 1.05 1.95
CA ARG A 34 2.83 2.13 2.90
C ARG A 34 1.50 2.82 2.65
N VAL A 35 1.15 3.08 1.39
CA VAL A 35 -0.10 3.78 1.03
C VAL A 35 -1.36 3.02 1.46
N PRO A 36 -1.58 1.75 1.07
CA PRO A 36 -2.72 0.97 1.54
C PRO A 36 -2.68 0.68 3.05
N ALA A 37 -1.49 0.53 3.66
CA ALA A 37 -1.36 0.38 5.11
C ALA A 37 -1.89 1.63 5.85
N HIS A 38 -1.56 2.83 5.37
CA HIS A 38 -2.10 4.09 5.90
C HIS A 38 -3.61 4.25 5.69
N LYS A 39 -4.20 3.39 4.86
CA LYS A 39 -5.65 3.32 4.61
C LYS A 39 -6.26 2.07 5.24
N ASP A 40 -5.69 1.53 6.32
CA ASP A 40 -6.22 0.42 7.11
C ASP A 40 -6.21 -0.97 6.43
N ALA A 41 -5.45 -1.16 5.34
CA ALA A 41 -5.26 -2.48 4.77
C ALA A 41 -4.32 -3.34 5.63
N LEU A 42 -4.57 -4.66 5.69
CA LEU A 42 -3.59 -5.62 6.17
C LEU A 42 -2.57 -5.89 5.06
N ILE A 43 -1.31 -5.48 5.27
CA ILE A 43 -0.23 -5.78 4.34
C ILE A 43 0.39 -7.13 4.68
N VAL A 44 0.51 -7.97 3.65
CA VAL A 44 1.26 -9.23 3.72
C VAL A 44 2.52 -9.07 2.88
N ASP A 45 3.66 -9.12 3.55
CA ASP A 45 4.97 -9.17 2.93
C ASP A 45 5.40 -10.65 2.79
N PRO A 46 5.42 -11.23 1.58
CA PRO A 46 5.79 -12.63 1.39
C PRO A 46 7.29 -12.91 1.55
N PHE A 47 8.13 -11.88 1.76
CA PHE A 47 9.58 -11.98 1.95
C PHE A 47 10.02 -11.78 3.40
N ILE A 48 9.12 -11.34 4.29
CA ILE A 48 9.35 -11.48 5.74
C ILE A 48 9.12 -12.95 6.06
N ALA A 49 10.21 -13.71 6.05
CA ALA A 49 10.21 -15.09 6.49
C ALA A 49 9.64 -15.16 7.91
N VAL A 50 8.58 -15.95 8.09
CA VAL A 50 8.21 -16.45 9.42
C VAL A 50 9.40 -17.29 9.90
N PRO A 51 9.94 -17.04 11.11
CA PRO A 51 11.12 -17.75 11.63
C PRO A 51 10.93 -19.26 11.70
#